data_AF-A0A0D0C9A8-F1
#
_entry.id   AF-A0A0D0C9A8-F1
#
_cell.length_a   1.000
_cell.length_b   1.000
_cell.length_c   1.000
_cell.angle_alpha   90.00
_cell.angle_beta   90.00
_cell.angle_gamma   90.00
#
_symmetry.space_group_name_H-M   'P 1'
#
loop_
_entity.id
_entity.type
_entity.pdbx_description
1 polymer ?
#
loop_
_entity_poly.entity_id
_entity_poly.type
_entity_poly.pdbx_seq_one_letter_code
_entity_poly.pdbx_strand_id
1 'polypeptide(L)'
;MKAKDIDVKNPNQHFVSLKCGLIVYINVDWFQSLKHASYSTRTLWLTIDNLPQSICYLQENTFLLLVIPGPTEPNTEQLSGLLEPFVKELEQLGEGELFSIFGLEEQEMVYVALPFATMDTPSHLKTAGFVSQNSDKNMCPCCKAPFYSLVHPDCFDHSKFTYQDQANQLKWKYLHGKQSQDPETQTTITENKGVHMSILDCLPTWDGALSISTEIMHMFWGGGMTAIVSSLELLVKSRVILIEGSTFMGTGKQSEPTPLDRLSKFVASIWWPKSSGRFQLKIASGEHPKADEWSNFM
;
A
#
# COMPACT_ATOMS: atom_id res chain seq x y z
N MET A 1 -0.97 18.04 4.92
CA MET A 1 -1.87 19.16 5.25
C MET A 1 -3.27 18.59 5.13
N LYS A 2 -4.07 18.50 6.19
CA LYS A 2 -5.40 17.86 6.09
C LYS A 2 -6.20 18.60 5.03
N ALA A 3 -6.62 17.91 3.96
CA ALA A 3 -7.60 18.44 3.04
C ALA A 3 -8.77 18.97 3.86
N LYS A 4 -8.99 20.28 3.82
CA LYS A 4 -10.20 20.87 4.39
C LYS A 4 -11.24 20.74 3.31
N ASP A 5 -12.23 19.89 3.53
CA ASP A 5 -13.47 19.94 2.79
C ASP A 5 -14.02 21.36 2.93
N ILE A 6 -13.98 22.12 1.82
CA ILE A 6 -14.61 23.42 1.76
C ILE A 6 -16.05 23.15 1.35
N ASP A 7 -16.89 23.04 2.37
CA ASP A 7 -18.32 22.83 2.21
C ASP A 7 -18.98 24.12 1.69
N VAL A 8 -19.35 24.11 0.41
CA VAL A 8 -19.98 25.25 -0.28
C VAL A 8 -21.45 25.45 0.15
N LYS A 9 -22.07 24.46 0.81
CA LYS A 9 -23.50 24.47 1.17
C LYS A 9 -23.80 24.30 2.66
N ASN A 10 -22.78 24.02 3.49
CA ASN A 10 -22.88 23.92 4.94
C ASN A 10 -23.68 22.73 5.53
N PRO A 11 -23.95 21.58 4.87
CA PRO A 11 -24.17 20.36 5.63
C PRO A 11 -22.79 19.81 6.04
N ASN A 12 -22.33 20.09 7.26
CA ASN A 12 -21.21 19.40 7.92
C ASN A 12 -21.55 17.91 8.14
N GLN A 13 -21.77 17.16 7.06
CA GLN A 13 -22.14 15.76 7.05
C GLN A 13 -20.96 14.99 6.49
N HIS A 14 -20.40 14.10 7.30
CA HIS A 14 -19.38 13.18 6.81
C HIS A 14 -19.99 12.25 5.76
N PHE A 15 -19.23 11.91 4.72
CA PHE A 15 -19.65 10.97 3.68
C PHE A 15 -20.21 9.66 4.27
N VAL A 16 -19.58 9.14 5.32
CA VAL A 16 -20.02 7.94 6.07
C VAL A 16 -21.36 8.10 6.81
N SER A 17 -21.85 9.32 6.95
CA SER A 17 -23.15 9.64 7.55
C SER A 17 -24.27 9.76 6.51
N LEU A 18 -23.96 9.57 5.22
CA LEU A 18 -24.98 9.46 4.18
C LEU A 18 -25.67 8.10 4.33
N LYS A 19 -27.01 8.07 4.16
CA LYS A 19 -27.83 6.86 4.30
C LYS A 19 -27.32 5.71 3.40
N CYS A 20 -26.87 6.03 2.20
CA CYS A 20 -26.30 5.09 1.23
C CYS A 20 -24.91 5.55 0.74
N GLY A 21 -24.05 5.99 1.67
CA GLY A 21 -22.65 6.30 1.37
C GLY A 21 -21.78 5.03 1.46
N LEU A 22 -21.20 4.59 0.35
CA LEU A 22 -20.32 3.42 0.28
C LEU A 22 -18.86 3.86 0.15
N ILE A 23 -18.03 3.39 1.07
CA ILE A 23 -16.58 3.50 0.92
C ILE A 23 -16.12 2.21 0.28
N VAL A 24 -15.38 2.34 -0.81
CA VAL A 24 -14.76 1.22 -1.49
C VAL A 24 -13.24 1.37 -1.47
N TYR A 25 -12.52 0.26 -1.57
CA TYR A 25 -11.10 0.28 -1.91
C TYR A 25 -10.86 -0.66 -3.09
N ILE A 26 -9.80 -0.38 -3.84
CA ILE A 26 -9.34 -1.25 -4.91
C ILE A 26 -8.09 -2.02 -4.50
N ASN A 27 -8.01 -3.26 -4.99
CA ASN A 27 -6.82 -4.08 -4.91
C ASN A 27 -6.46 -4.55 -6.32
N VAL A 28 -5.17 -4.43 -6.65
CA VAL A 28 -4.60 -4.87 -7.92
C VAL A 28 -3.47 -5.82 -7.59
N ASP A 29 -3.63 -7.08 -7.98
CA ASP A 29 -2.69 -8.15 -7.64
C ASP A 29 -2.28 -8.98 -8.87
N TRP A 30 -1.03 -9.47 -8.82
CA TRP A 30 -0.39 -10.25 -9.87
C TRP A 30 -0.32 -11.72 -9.45
N PHE A 31 -0.94 -12.56 -10.27
CA PHE A 31 -0.77 -14.01 -10.12
C PHE A 31 -0.27 -14.63 -11.40
N GLN A 32 0.63 -15.58 -11.24
CA GLN A 32 1.11 -16.40 -12.33
C GLN A 32 0.03 -17.45 -12.65
N SER A 33 -0.70 -17.26 -13.75
CA SER A 33 -1.79 -18.16 -14.12
C SER A 33 -1.30 -19.47 -14.75
N LEU A 34 -0.02 -19.54 -15.17
CA LEU A 34 0.59 -20.73 -15.76
C LEU A 34 1.80 -21.22 -14.97
N LYS A 35 1.78 -22.49 -14.54
CA LYS A 35 2.85 -23.12 -13.72
C LYS A 35 4.25 -23.15 -14.36
N HIS A 36 4.32 -23.14 -15.70
CA HIS A 36 5.56 -23.37 -16.45
C HIS A 36 5.84 -22.31 -17.53
N ALA A 37 5.15 -21.16 -17.45
CA ALA A 37 5.39 -20.04 -18.34
C ALA A 37 5.37 -18.73 -17.55
N SER A 38 6.21 -17.78 -17.93
CA SER A 38 6.17 -16.40 -17.42
C SER A 38 4.96 -15.69 -18.02
N TYR A 39 3.78 -16.05 -17.52
CA TYR A 39 2.50 -15.45 -17.92
C TYR A 39 1.83 -14.94 -16.65
N SER A 40 2.05 -13.66 -16.38
CA SER A 40 1.40 -12.97 -15.27
C SER A 40 0.03 -12.50 -15.73
N THR A 41 -1.02 -12.86 -15.01
CA THR A 41 -2.35 -12.29 -15.16
C THR A 41 -2.61 -11.36 -14.00
N ARG A 42 -3.45 -10.37 -14.27
CA ARG A 42 -3.75 -9.27 -13.37
C ARG A 42 -5.21 -9.25 -13.09
N THR A 43 -5.57 -9.00 -11.85
CA THR A 43 -6.96 -8.81 -11.47
C THR A 43 -7.08 -7.54 -10.65
N LEU A 44 -8.09 -6.74 -11.00
CA LEU A 44 -8.51 -5.61 -10.19
C LEU A 44 -9.81 -5.98 -9.51
N TRP A 45 -9.78 -5.91 -8.18
CA TRP A 45 -10.92 -6.14 -7.32
C TRP A 45 -11.30 -4.84 -6.63
N LEU A 46 -12.59 -4.67 -6.39
CA LEU A 46 -13.16 -3.61 -5.57
C LEU A 46 -13.88 -4.25 -4.41
N THR A 47 -13.71 -3.72 -3.21
CA THR A 47 -14.39 -4.22 -2.00
C THR A 47 -15.06 -3.07 -1.29
N ILE A 48 -16.25 -3.30 -0.73
CA ILE A 48 -16.94 -2.33 0.13
C ILE A 48 -16.32 -2.39 1.53
N ASP A 49 -15.70 -1.30 1.94
CA ASP A 49 -14.88 -1.22 3.15
C ASP A 49 -15.69 -0.87 4.40
N ASN A 50 -16.72 -0.02 4.26
CA ASN A 50 -17.50 0.47 5.41
C ASN A 50 -18.57 -0.53 5.91
N LEU A 51 -18.41 -1.81 5.61
CA LEU A 51 -19.19 -2.91 6.19
C LEU A 51 -18.52 -3.44 7.46
N PRO A 52 -19.26 -4.11 8.36
CA PRO A 52 -18.65 -4.83 9.49
C PRO A 52 -17.55 -5.78 9.01
N GLN A 53 -16.43 -5.83 9.73
CA GLN A 53 -15.26 -6.62 9.37
C GLN A 53 -15.56 -8.10 9.09
N SER A 54 -16.56 -8.67 9.77
CA SER A 54 -16.99 -10.06 9.59
C SER A 54 -17.57 -10.36 8.20
N ILE A 55 -17.99 -9.33 7.44
CA ILE A 55 -18.64 -9.50 6.15
C ILE A 55 -17.96 -8.73 5.01
N CYS A 56 -17.15 -7.70 5.28
CA CYS A 56 -16.59 -6.84 4.23
C CYS A 56 -15.76 -7.61 3.19
N TYR A 57 -14.98 -8.61 3.61
CA TYR A 57 -14.13 -9.41 2.71
C TYR A 57 -14.81 -10.68 2.17
N LEU A 58 -16.13 -10.82 2.33
CA LEU A 58 -16.87 -11.91 1.70
C LEU A 58 -16.93 -11.67 0.19
N GLN A 59 -17.00 -12.77 -0.57
CA GLN A 59 -17.11 -12.73 -2.03
C GLN A 59 -18.32 -11.91 -2.52
N GLU A 60 -19.39 -11.87 -1.73
CA GLU A 60 -20.61 -11.09 -2.01
C GLU A 60 -20.37 -9.57 -2.00
N ASN A 61 -19.35 -9.11 -1.26
CA ASN A 61 -18.98 -7.69 -1.10
C ASN A 61 -17.67 -7.32 -1.83
N THR A 62 -17.12 -8.26 -2.59
CA THR A 62 -15.87 -8.13 -3.36
C THR A 62 -16.15 -8.37 -4.84
N PHE A 63 -15.95 -7.35 -5.66
CA PHE A 63 -16.28 -7.33 -7.07
C PHE A 63 -15.02 -7.41 -7.93
N LEU A 64 -14.97 -8.38 -8.84
CA LEU A 64 -13.94 -8.42 -9.88
C LEU A 64 -14.29 -7.41 -10.98
N LEU A 65 -13.50 -6.34 -11.11
CA LEU A 65 -13.74 -5.28 -12.08
C LEU A 65 -13.03 -5.53 -13.42
N LEU A 66 -11.78 -6.00 -13.37
CA LEU A 66 -10.97 -6.18 -14.57
C LEU A 66 -10.05 -7.38 -14.44
N VAL A 67 -9.91 -8.13 -15.53
CA VAL A 67 -8.84 -9.12 -15.73
C VAL A 67 -7.93 -8.62 -16.84
N ILE A 68 -6.69 -8.25 -16.52
CA ILE A 68 -5.72 -7.82 -17.54
C ILE A 68 -4.92 -9.04 -17.98
N PRO A 69 -4.98 -9.41 -19.28
CA PRO A 69 -4.26 -10.56 -19.78
C PRO A 69 -2.75 -10.33 -19.74
N GLY A 70 -2.00 -11.43 -19.60
CA GLY A 70 -0.54 -11.44 -19.72
C GLY A 70 -0.07 -11.42 -21.19
N PRO A 71 1.22 -11.62 -21.46
CA PRO A 71 2.23 -12.17 -20.54
C PRO A 71 2.95 -11.12 -19.67
N THR A 72 2.99 -9.87 -20.12
CA THR A 72 3.75 -8.80 -19.48
C THR A 72 2.86 -7.82 -18.74
N GLU A 73 3.43 -7.25 -17.70
CA GLU A 73 2.86 -6.14 -16.96
C GLU A 73 2.61 -4.91 -17.87
N PRO A 74 1.38 -4.34 -17.94
CA PRO A 74 1.13 -3.06 -18.58
C PRO A 74 1.96 -1.97 -17.91
N ASN A 75 2.46 -1.01 -18.68
CA ASN A 75 3.10 0.18 -18.11
C ASN A 75 2.07 1.06 -17.38
N THR A 76 2.55 2.12 -16.69
CA THR A 76 1.67 3.00 -15.90
C THR A 76 0.60 3.70 -16.75
N GLU A 77 0.93 4.11 -17.97
CA GLU A 77 -0.03 4.78 -18.87
C GLU A 77 -1.11 3.81 -19.37
N GLN A 78 -0.72 2.59 -19.74
CA GLN A 78 -1.64 1.52 -20.12
C GLN A 78 -2.56 1.15 -18.98
N LEU A 79 -2.04 1.05 -17.75
CA LEU A 79 -2.85 0.81 -16.56
C LEU A 79 -3.84 1.96 -16.33
N SER A 80 -3.39 3.21 -16.40
CA SER A 80 -4.27 4.38 -16.30
C SER A 80 -5.38 4.38 -17.36
N GLY A 81 -5.07 4.00 -18.61
CA GLY A 81 -6.07 3.88 -19.67
C GLY A 81 -7.08 2.76 -19.42
N LEU A 82 -6.66 1.63 -18.84
CA LEU A 82 -7.55 0.53 -18.45
C LEU A 82 -8.48 0.92 -17.28
N LEU A 83 -8.01 1.78 -16.37
CA LEU A 83 -8.77 2.25 -15.21
C LEU A 83 -9.69 3.44 -15.53
N GLU A 84 -9.52 4.10 -16.68
CA GLU A 84 -10.27 5.30 -17.05
C GLU A 84 -11.79 5.12 -17.03
N PRO A 85 -12.40 4.04 -17.57
CA PRO A 85 -13.84 3.84 -17.50
C PRO A 85 -14.33 3.72 -16.06
N PHE A 86 -13.61 2.94 -15.24
CA PHE A 86 -13.92 2.74 -13.82
C PHE A 86 -13.85 4.05 -13.03
N VAL A 87 -12.83 4.88 -13.26
CA VAL A 87 -12.70 6.18 -12.59
C VAL A 87 -13.83 7.12 -12.98
N LYS A 88 -14.25 7.15 -14.25
CA LYS A 88 -15.38 7.98 -14.69
C LYS A 88 -16.70 7.55 -14.04
N GLU A 89 -16.94 6.25 -13.92
CA GLU A 89 -18.11 5.72 -13.21
C GLU A 89 -18.06 6.09 -11.72
N LEU A 90 -16.88 5.99 -11.08
CA LEU A 90 -16.71 6.42 -9.69
C LEU A 90 -16.91 7.92 -9.50
N GLU A 91 -16.48 8.75 -10.44
CA GLU A 91 -16.70 10.20 -10.40
C GLU A 91 -18.20 10.52 -10.41
N GLN A 92 -18.97 9.87 -11.29
CA GLN A 92 -20.43 9.98 -11.34
C GLN A 92 -21.08 9.50 -10.04
N LEU A 93 -20.69 8.31 -9.55
CA LEU A 93 -21.21 7.78 -8.28
C LEU A 93 -20.80 8.63 -7.06
N GLY A 94 -19.71 9.38 -7.14
CA GLY A 94 -19.29 10.33 -6.11
C GLY A 94 -20.20 11.55 -6.00
N GLU A 95 -20.82 11.97 -7.10
CA GLU A 95 -21.86 13.02 -7.13
C GLU A 95 -23.23 12.51 -6.67
N GLY A 96 -23.41 11.19 -6.70
CA GLY A 96 -24.59 10.47 -6.22
C GLY A 96 -25.56 10.12 -7.35
N GLU A 97 -26.04 8.88 -7.33
CA GLU A 97 -26.95 8.34 -8.35
C GLU A 97 -28.15 7.64 -7.72
N LEU A 98 -29.30 7.66 -8.39
CA LEU A 98 -30.53 7.03 -7.88
C LEU A 98 -30.52 5.52 -8.15
N PHE A 99 -30.64 4.72 -7.09
CA PHE A 99 -30.77 3.28 -7.19
C PHE A 99 -32.05 2.77 -6.53
N SER A 100 -32.64 1.74 -7.12
CA SER A 100 -33.66 0.93 -6.48
C SER A 100 -32.98 -0.06 -5.52
N ILE A 101 -33.13 0.15 -4.22
CA ILE A 101 -32.50 -0.67 -3.19
C ILE A 101 -33.47 -1.75 -2.71
N PHE A 102 -32.98 -2.99 -2.59
CA PHE A 102 -33.78 -4.10 -2.07
C PHE A 102 -34.31 -3.78 -0.67
N GLY A 103 -35.63 -3.91 -0.50
CA GLY A 103 -36.31 -3.66 0.76
C GLY A 103 -36.73 -2.21 1.01
N LEU A 104 -36.44 -1.28 0.09
CA LEU A 104 -36.93 0.10 0.12
C LEU A 104 -37.95 0.32 -1.01
N GLU A 105 -39.04 1.01 -0.70
CA GLU A 105 -40.11 1.30 -1.67
C GLU A 105 -39.72 2.41 -2.65
N GLU A 106 -38.95 3.39 -2.16
CA GLU A 106 -38.47 4.52 -2.95
C GLU A 106 -37.01 4.30 -3.39
N GLN A 107 -36.62 4.97 -4.48
CA GLN A 107 -35.22 5.02 -4.88
C GLN A 107 -34.42 5.86 -3.91
N GLU A 108 -33.19 5.45 -3.65
CA GLU A 108 -32.28 6.17 -2.77
C GLU A 108 -31.09 6.71 -3.56
N MET A 109 -30.61 7.88 -3.15
CA MET A 109 -29.35 8.43 -3.63
C MET A 109 -28.19 7.63 -3.02
N VAL A 110 -27.46 6.92 -3.86
CA VAL A 110 -26.26 6.16 -3.50
C VAL A 110 -25.03 6.97 -3.89
N TYR A 111 -24.09 7.08 -2.94
CA TYR A 111 -22.82 7.76 -3.14
C TYR A 111 -21.68 6.75 -2.98
N VAL A 112 -20.67 6.81 -3.83
CA VAL A 112 -19.50 5.93 -3.74
C VAL A 112 -18.21 6.75 -3.71
N ALA A 113 -17.30 6.41 -2.79
CA ALA A 113 -16.00 7.06 -2.66
C ALA A 113 -14.87 6.03 -2.62
N LEU A 114 -13.76 6.34 -3.28
CA LEU A 114 -12.52 5.55 -3.29
C LEU A 114 -11.40 6.34 -2.58
N PRO A 115 -11.36 6.35 -1.23
CA PRO A 115 -10.37 7.12 -0.50
C PRO A 115 -8.98 6.47 -0.44
N PHE A 116 -8.90 5.14 -0.60
CA PHE A 116 -7.63 4.44 -0.54
C PHE A 116 -7.61 3.16 -1.38
N ALA A 117 -6.40 2.65 -1.59
CA ALA A 117 -6.14 1.36 -2.19
C ALA A 117 -5.17 0.55 -1.33
N THR A 118 -5.41 -0.76 -1.27
CA THR A 118 -4.57 -1.72 -0.57
C THR A 118 -3.98 -2.69 -1.60
N MET A 119 -2.68 -2.60 -1.85
CA MET A 119 -1.96 -3.42 -2.83
C MET A 119 -0.52 -3.59 -2.37
N ASP A 120 0.22 -4.53 -2.97
CA ASP A 120 1.67 -4.65 -2.77
C ASP A 120 2.44 -3.36 -3.14
N THR A 121 3.67 -3.23 -2.62
CA THR A 121 4.46 -2.01 -2.79
C THR A 121 4.74 -1.64 -4.25
N PRO A 122 4.99 -2.59 -5.16
CA PRO A 122 5.06 -2.26 -6.58
C PRO A 122 3.74 -1.76 -7.16
N SER A 123 2.61 -2.42 -6.86
CA SER A 123 1.33 -2.13 -7.52
C SER A 123 0.69 -0.85 -7.02
N HIS A 124 0.73 -0.54 -5.71
CA HIS A 124 0.15 0.72 -5.22
C HIS A 124 0.96 1.94 -5.72
N LEU A 125 2.30 1.87 -5.80
CA LEU A 125 3.13 2.96 -6.33
C LEU A 125 2.81 3.18 -7.80
N LYS A 126 2.76 2.11 -8.59
CA LYS A 126 2.45 2.18 -10.01
C LYS A 126 1.04 2.71 -10.26
N THR A 127 0.05 2.17 -9.56
CA THR A 127 -1.36 2.57 -9.68
C THR A 127 -1.56 4.02 -9.26
N ALA A 128 -0.85 4.48 -8.24
CA ALA A 128 -0.87 5.87 -7.78
C ALA A 128 0.08 6.80 -8.54
N GLY A 129 0.76 6.34 -9.61
CA GLY A 129 1.59 7.20 -10.44
C GLY A 129 2.90 7.65 -9.78
N PHE A 130 3.55 6.78 -9.01
CA PHE A 130 4.88 6.98 -8.46
C PHE A 130 5.88 6.03 -9.10
N VAL A 131 7.15 6.43 -9.11
CA VAL A 131 8.25 5.54 -9.49
C VAL A 131 8.43 4.43 -8.46
N SER A 132 9.14 3.37 -8.85
CA SER A 132 9.46 2.25 -7.95
C SER A 132 10.18 2.74 -6.68
N GLN A 133 9.94 2.01 -5.58
CA GLN A 133 10.66 2.11 -4.32
C GLN A 133 12.19 1.98 -4.46
N ASN A 134 12.69 1.43 -5.57
CA ASN A 134 14.13 1.33 -5.84
C ASN A 134 14.71 2.60 -6.50
N SER A 135 13.94 3.67 -6.64
CA SER A 135 14.42 4.93 -7.20
C SER A 135 15.41 5.63 -6.27
N ASP A 136 16.59 5.97 -6.79
CA ASP A 136 17.66 6.63 -6.03
C ASP A 136 17.22 7.92 -5.32
N LYS A 137 16.38 8.73 -5.99
CA LYS A 137 15.99 10.07 -5.50
C LYS A 137 14.57 10.12 -4.94
N ASN A 138 13.66 9.27 -5.44
CA ASN A 138 12.23 9.36 -5.17
C ASN A 138 11.65 8.03 -4.68
N MET A 139 12.39 7.34 -3.80
CA MET A 139 11.97 6.06 -3.20
C MET A 139 10.64 6.15 -2.44
N CYS A 140 10.40 7.26 -1.74
CA CYS A 140 9.22 7.43 -0.90
C CYS A 140 8.25 8.46 -1.50
N PRO A 141 6.95 8.12 -1.63
CA PRO A 141 5.94 9.08 -2.08
C PRO A 141 5.62 10.14 -1.01
N CYS A 142 5.93 9.89 0.28
CA CYS A 142 5.59 10.78 1.39
C CYS A 142 6.75 11.70 1.83
N CYS A 143 8.00 11.24 1.76
CA CYS A 143 9.17 12.00 2.20
C CYS A 143 10.20 12.16 1.09
N LYS A 144 11.15 13.09 1.28
CA LYS A 144 12.21 13.39 0.32
C LYS A 144 13.50 12.60 0.57
N ALA A 145 13.43 11.53 1.37
CA ALA A 145 14.59 10.71 1.67
C ALA A 145 15.00 9.93 0.40
N PRO A 146 16.25 10.07 -0.07
CA PRO A 146 16.74 9.29 -1.19
C PRO A 146 17.07 7.86 -0.77
N PHE A 147 17.11 6.92 -1.71
CA PHE A 147 17.37 5.50 -1.43
C PHE A 147 18.68 5.27 -0.67
N TYR A 148 19.75 5.97 -1.07
CA TYR A 148 21.06 5.85 -0.41
C TYR A 148 21.08 6.32 1.04
N SER A 149 20.07 7.09 1.50
CA SER A 149 20.00 7.54 2.89
C SER A 149 19.59 6.44 3.87
N LEU A 150 19.06 5.31 3.40
CA LEU A 150 18.67 4.14 4.21
C LEU A 150 19.83 3.58 5.06
N VAL A 151 21.08 3.84 4.67
CA VAL A 151 22.27 3.44 5.44
C VAL A 151 22.54 4.30 6.66
N HIS A 152 21.85 5.43 6.81
CA HIS A 152 22.06 6.39 7.90
C HIS A 152 20.87 6.36 8.88
N PRO A 153 21.11 6.32 10.21
CA PRO A 153 20.04 6.28 11.22
C PRO A 153 19.00 7.41 11.10
N ASP A 154 19.44 8.58 10.63
CA ASP A 154 18.55 9.73 10.41
C ASP A 154 17.41 9.45 9.41
N CYS A 155 17.58 8.47 8.51
CA CYS A 155 16.52 8.05 7.61
C CYS A 155 15.34 7.36 8.32
N PHE A 156 15.50 7.00 9.59
CA PHE A 156 14.46 6.39 10.43
C PHE A 156 13.97 7.33 11.53
N ASP A 157 14.54 8.54 11.64
CA ASP A 157 14.14 9.55 12.61
C ASP A 157 13.07 10.47 12.01
N HIS A 158 11.82 10.24 12.39
CA HIS A 158 10.67 11.01 11.91
C HIS A 158 10.79 12.51 12.17
N SER A 159 11.54 12.93 13.20
CA SER A 159 11.74 14.36 13.50
C SER A 159 12.59 15.08 12.45
N LYS A 160 13.38 14.32 11.68
CA LYS A 160 14.25 14.83 10.62
C LYS A 160 13.63 14.73 9.23
N PHE A 161 12.42 14.20 9.11
CA PHE A 161 11.80 13.96 7.82
C PHE A 161 11.40 15.28 7.16
N THR A 162 11.84 15.44 5.91
CA THR A 162 11.29 16.46 5.03
C THR A 162 10.20 15.82 4.18
N TYR A 163 8.96 16.23 4.42
CA TYR A 163 7.81 15.70 3.68
C TYR A 163 7.72 16.27 2.27
N GLN A 164 7.17 15.47 1.36
CA GLN A 164 6.77 15.91 0.04
C GLN A 164 5.58 16.86 0.13
N ASP A 165 5.51 17.80 -0.81
CA ASP A 165 4.33 18.64 -0.98
C ASP A 165 3.38 17.97 -1.98
N GLN A 166 2.23 17.52 -1.49
CA GLN A 166 1.22 16.78 -2.26
C GLN A 166 0.67 17.62 -3.43
N ALA A 167 0.44 18.92 -3.22
CA ALA A 167 -0.08 19.79 -4.27
C ALA A 167 0.96 19.94 -5.39
N ASN A 168 2.24 20.07 -5.04
CA ASN A 168 3.32 20.09 -6.02
C ASN A 168 3.48 18.73 -6.72
N GLN A 169 3.33 17.60 -6.02
CA GLN A 169 3.33 16.28 -6.66
C GLN A 169 2.19 16.16 -7.69
N LEU A 170 0.96 16.52 -7.32
CA LEU A 170 -0.20 16.51 -8.21
C LEU A 170 0.02 17.41 -9.44
N LYS A 171 0.60 18.59 -9.25
CA LYS A 171 1.00 19.48 -10.36
C LYS A 171 1.91 18.76 -11.35
N TRP A 172 2.97 18.09 -10.89
CA TRP A 172 3.91 17.40 -11.77
C TRP A 172 3.29 16.20 -12.47
N LYS A 173 2.39 15.46 -11.80
CA LYS A 173 1.61 14.39 -12.43
C LYS A 173 0.70 14.91 -13.55
N TYR A 174 0.00 16.02 -13.31
CA TYR A 174 -0.82 16.66 -14.32
C TYR A 174 0.00 17.15 -15.52
N LEU A 175 1.18 17.73 -15.27
CA LEU A 175 2.12 18.14 -16.31
C LEU A 175 2.61 16.95 -17.14
N HIS A 176 2.94 15.82 -16.49
CA HIS A 176 3.33 14.58 -17.16
C HIS A 176 2.23 14.03 -18.09
N GLY A 177 0.96 14.10 -17.67
CA GLY A 177 -0.15 13.53 -18.45
C GLY A 177 -0.72 14.44 -19.53
N LYS A 178 -1.20 15.63 -19.14
CA LYS A 178 -2.07 16.46 -19.99
C LYS A 178 -1.32 17.52 -20.81
N GLN A 179 -0.14 17.96 -20.38
CA GLN A 179 0.61 19.05 -21.03
C GLN A 179 1.87 18.56 -21.74
N SER A 180 2.45 17.46 -21.29
CA SER A 180 3.63 16.82 -21.86
C SER A 180 3.23 15.71 -22.83
N GLN A 181 2.73 16.06 -24.02
CA GLN A 181 2.64 15.08 -25.13
C GLN A 181 4.02 14.73 -25.72
N ASP A 182 5.07 15.37 -25.21
CA ASP A 182 6.46 15.13 -25.55
C ASP A 182 7.08 14.06 -24.60
N PRO A 183 7.54 12.91 -25.13
CA PRO A 183 8.15 11.85 -24.33
C PRO A 183 9.41 12.27 -23.56
N GLU A 184 10.18 13.24 -24.06
CA GLU A 184 11.41 13.73 -23.40
C GLU A 184 11.07 14.48 -22.11
N THR A 185 10.04 15.33 -22.17
CA THR A 185 9.49 16.03 -21.01
C THR A 185 8.92 15.05 -19.97
N GLN A 186 8.20 14.01 -20.38
CA GLN A 186 7.67 12.98 -19.46
C GLN A 186 8.79 12.23 -18.75
N THR A 187 9.83 11.85 -19.48
CA THR A 187 11.03 11.18 -18.94
C THR A 187 11.73 12.09 -17.94
N THR A 188 11.91 13.36 -18.28
CA THR A 188 12.52 14.37 -17.40
C THR A 188 11.72 14.55 -16.11
N ILE A 189 10.39 14.57 -16.17
CA ILE A 189 9.54 14.67 -14.98
C ILE A 189 9.67 13.40 -14.14
N THR A 190 9.61 12.23 -14.77
CA THR A 190 9.76 10.93 -14.09
C THR A 190 11.08 10.87 -13.31
N GLU A 191 12.20 11.18 -13.95
CA GLU A 191 13.53 11.10 -13.35
C GLU A 191 13.74 12.12 -12.23
N ASN A 192 13.27 13.36 -12.43
CA ASN A 192 13.54 14.44 -11.49
C ASN A 192 12.52 14.52 -10.35
N LYS A 193 11.27 14.14 -10.61
CA LYS A 193 10.14 14.29 -9.66
C LYS A 193 9.61 12.96 -9.16
N GLY A 194 9.91 11.85 -9.84
CA GLY A 194 9.50 10.50 -9.40
C GLY A 194 8.01 10.24 -9.55
N VAL A 195 7.35 10.91 -10.48
CA VAL A 195 5.89 10.82 -10.65
C VAL A 195 5.49 10.65 -12.11
N HIS A 196 4.35 10.00 -12.30
CA HIS A 196 3.62 9.79 -13.54
C HIS A 196 2.16 10.19 -13.37
N MET A 197 1.46 10.44 -14.47
CA MET A 197 0.01 10.63 -14.41
C MET A 197 -0.69 9.33 -13.98
N SER A 198 -1.42 9.37 -12.87
CA SER A 198 -2.41 8.36 -12.52
C SER A 198 -3.80 8.91 -12.76
N ILE A 199 -4.67 8.09 -13.36
CA ILE A 199 -6.08 8.46 -13.54
C ILE A 199 -6.83 8.57 -12.21
N LEU A 200 -6.35 7.93 -11.15
CA LEU A 200 -6.97 8.03 -9.81
C LEU A 200 -6.84 9.43 -9.21
N ASP A 201 -5.84 10.22 -9.63
CA ASP A 201 -5.69 11.61 -9.20
C ASP A 201 -6.80 12.53 -9.73
N CYS A 202 -7.70 12.03 -10.59
CA CYS A 202 -8.93 12.73 -10.98
C CYS A 202 -10.05 12.61 -9.94
N LEU A 203 -9.99 11.63 -9.03
CA LEU A 203 -11.02 11.41 -8.03
C LEU A 203 -10.87 12.41 -6.87
N PRO A 204 -11.95 13.13 -6.46
CA PRO A 204 -11.87 14.10 -5.36
C PRO A 204 -11.47 13.49 -4.01
N THR A 205 -11.77 12.20 -3.81
CA THR A 205 -11.49 11.48 -2.57
C THR A 205 -10.11 10.83 -2.53
N TRP A 206 -9.36 10.90 -3.65
CA TRP A 206 -8.02 10.33 -3.78
C TRP A 206 -6.93 11.38 -3.54
N ASP A 207 -6.01 11.09 -2.62
CA ASP A 207 -4.91 11.95 -2.22
C ASP A 207 -3.55 11.26 -2.38
N GLY A 208 -3.32 10.71 -3.59
CA GLY A 208 -2.02 10.22 -4.04
C GLY A 208 -1.28 9.35 -3.02
N ALA A 209 -0.25 9.92 -2.40
CA ALA A 209 0.60 9.25 -1.42
C ALA A 209 -0.13 8.85 -0.12
N LEU A 210 -1.19 9.56 0.27
CA LEU A 210 -1.97 9.26 1.48
C LEU A 210 -3.07 8.24 1.22
N SER A 211 -3.52 8.09 -0.03
CA SER A 211 -4.49 7.07 -0.44
C SER A 211 -3.88 5.70 -0.65
N ILE A 212 -2.56 5.59 -0.71
CA ILE A 212 -1.90 4.30 -0.79
C ILE A 212 -1.52 3.83 0.61
N SER A 213 -2.17 2.76 1.08
CA SER A 213 -1.82 2.17 2.37
C SER A 213 -0.40 1.60 2.33
N THR A 214 0.32 1.69 3.46
CA THR A 214 1.53 0.89 3.63
C THR A 214 1.13 -0.58 3.60
N GLU A 215 1.74 -1.34 2.71
CA GLU A 215 1.40 -2.74 2.61
C GLU A 215 1.98 -3.53 3.78
N ILE A 216 1.09 -4.19 4.54
CA ILE A 216 1.47 -4.91 5.76
C ILE A 216 1.72 -6.40 5.45
N MET A 217 1.06 -6.99 4.47
CA MET A 217 1.16 -8.43 4.24
C MET A 217 2.56 -8.84 3.75
N HIS A 218 3.18 -8.23 2.75
CA HIS A 218 4.56 -8.50 2.34
C HIS A 218 5.58 -7.89 3.31
N MET A 219 5.32 -6.69 3.86
CA MET A 219 6.21 -6.10 4.87
C MET A 219 6.28 -6.94 6.15
N PHE A 220 5.17 -7.52 6.60
CA PHE A 220 5.09 -8.24 7.87
C PHE A 220 5.03 -9.77 7.70
N TRP A 221 4.21 -10.29 6.79
CA TRP A 221 3.94 -11.73 6.62
C TRP A 221 4.74 -12.41 5.50
N GLY A 222 4.98 -11.74 4.37
CA GLY A 222 5.65 -12.27 3.17
C GLY A 222 7.18 -12.34 3.27
N GLY A 223 7.71 -12.29 4.50
CA GLY A 223 9.13 -12.34 4.76
C GLY A 223 9.80 -10.98 4.93
N GLY A 224 9.08 -9.85 4.85
CA GLY A 224 9.62 -8.54 5.19
C GLY A 224 10.02 -8.44 6.67
N MET A 225 9.26 -9.04 7.60
CA MET A 225 9.71 -9.21 8.99
C MET A 225 10.87 -10.18 9.09
N THR A 226 10.91 -11.24 8.30
CA THR A 226 12.07 -12.14 8.24
C THR A 226 13.29 -11.40 7.73
N ALA A 227 13.14 -10.51 6.75
CA ALA A 227 14.19 -9.66 6.21
C ALA A 227 14.51 -8.49 7.13
N ILE A 228 13.59 -7.97 7.95
CA ILE A 228 13.86 -6.99 9.01
C ILE A 228 14.44 -7.68 10.24
N VAL A 229 14.20 -8.97 10.45
CA VAL A 229 14.77 -9.81 11.52
C VAL A 229 16.16 -10.32 11.11
N SER A 230 16.35 -10.68 9.84
CA SER A 230 17.64 -11.01 9.21
C SER A 230 18.44 -9.75 8.86
N SER A 231 17.78 -8.63 8.56
CA SER A 231 18.38 -7.29 8.54
C SER A 231 18.41 -6.68 9.92
N LEU A 232 17.75 -7.26 10.93
CA LEU A 232 18.10 -7.03 12.32
C LEU A 232 19.40 -7.76 12.53
N GLU A 233 19.60 -9.00 12.08
CA GLU A 233 20.93 -9.65 12.01
C GLU A 233 22.00 -8.77 11.30
N LEU A 234 21.59 -7.95 10.33
CA LEU A 234 22.45 -7.01 9.60
C LEU A 234 22.53 -5.60 10.26
N LEU A 235 21.49 -5.08 10.91
CA LEU A 235 21.45 -3.84 11.75
C LEU A 235 22.14 -4.05 13.09
N VAL A 236 22.12 -5.28 13.55
CA VAL A 236 22.95 -5.85 14.59
C VAL A 236 24.40 -5.91 14.14
N LYS A 237 24.68 -6.32 12.90
CA LYS A 237 26.02 -6.20 12.32
C LYS A 237 26.38 -4.73 12.05
N SER A 238 25.39 -3.83 11.96
CA SER A 238 25.52 -2.44 11.50
C SER A 238 25.03 -1.35 12.47
N ARG A 239 25.03 -1.60 13.80
CA ARG A 239 24.95 -0.61 14.90
C ARG A 239 23.59 -0.18 15.51
N VAL A 240 22.54 -1.00 15.58
CA VAL A 240 21.43 -0.69 16.52
C VAL A 240 20.96 -1.96 17.22
N ILE A 241 21.05 -1.93 18.56
CA ILE A 241 20.81 -3.02 19.52
C ILE A 241 22.01 -3.97 19.72
N LEU A 242 23.07 -3.46 20.32
CA LEU A 242 23.76 -4.07 21.47
C LEU A 242 24.79 -3.05 22.02
N ILE A 243 24.49 -2.51 23.20
CA ILE A 243 25.51 -1.94 24.09
C ILE A 243 26.42 -3.11 24.51
N GLU A 244 27.74 -2.88 24.42
CA GLU A 244 28.85 -3.83 24.64
C GLU A 244 29.09 -4.93 23.59
N GLY A 245 29.52 -4.48 22.40
CA GLY A 245 30.64 -5.08 21.64
C GLY A 245 30.71 -6.61 21.45
N SER A 246 29.92 -7.17 20.52
CA SER A 246 30.35 -8.29 19.66
C SER A 246 29.32 -8.63 18.57
N THR A 247 29.80 -9.16 17.44
CA THR A 247 29.06 -9.59 16.23
C THR A 247 28.15 -10.80 16.52
N PHE A 248 27.01 -10.92 15.82
CA PHE A 248 26.04 -12.04 15.97
C PHE A 248 26.52 -13.41 15.48
N MET A 249 27.77 -13.55 15.06
CA MET A 249 28.41 -14.85 14.83
C MET A 249 29.29 -15.30 15.99
N GLY A 250 29.36 -14.50 17.06
CA GLY A 250 29.94 -14.96 18.30
C GLY A 250 29.06 -16.07 18.86
N THR A 251 29.57 -17.30 18.89
CA THR A 251 29.19 -18.24 19.94
C THR A 251 29.25 -17.43 21.23
N GLY A 252 28.11 -17.18 21.87
CA GLY A 252 28.09 -16.48 23.15
C GLY A 252 29.19 -17.06 24.04
N LYS A 253 29.86 -16.22 24.85
CA LYS A 253 30.77 -16.76 25.87
C LYS A 253 30.04 -17.90 26.57
N GLN A 254 30.69 -19.06 26.71
CA GLN A 254 30.07 -20.23 27.36
C GLN A 254 29.33 -19.74 28.61
N SER A 255 28.01 -19.91 28.65
CA SER A 255 27.02 -19.46 29.67
C SER A 255 26.16 -18.22 29.42
N GLU A 256 26.31 -17.45 28.33
CA GLU A 256 25.36 -16.36 27.97
C GLU A 256 24.34 -16.76 26.89
N PRO A 257 23.07 -16.30 26.99
CA PRO A 257 22.06 -16.55 25.97
C PRO A 257 22.45 -15.89 24.66
N THR A 258 22.37 -16.66 23.57
CA THR A 258 22.72 -16.20 22.23
C THR A 258 21.80 -15.05 21.82
N PRO A 259 22.21 -14.19 20.87
CA PRO A 259 21.32 -13.14 20.38
C PRO A 259 20.00 -13.66 19.81
N LEU A 260 20.00 -14.88 19.26
CA LEU A 260 18.79 -15.57 18.82
C LEU A 260 17.88 -15.93 20.00
N ASP A 261 18.45 -16.46 21.09
CA ASP A 261 17.70 -16.74 22.33
C ASP A 261 17.06 -15.48 22.92
N ARG A 262 17.75 -14.33 22.81
CA ARG A 262 17.24 -13.04 23.28
C ARG A 262 16.05 -12.57 22.44
N LEU A 263 16.13 -12.70 21.11
CA LEU A 263 15.03 -12.40 20.20
C LEU A 263 13.83 -13.32 20.44
N SER A 264 14.05 -14.63 20.58
CA SER A 264 12.98 -15.58 20.91
C SER A 264 12.32 -15.28 22.25
N LYS A 265 13.09 -14.87 23.27
CA LYS A 265 12.54 -14.42 24.56
C LYS A 265 11.71 -13.14 24.43
N PHE A 266 12.15 -12.17 23.63
CA PHE A 266 11.40 -10.95 23.38
C PHE A 266 10.04 -11.25 22.72
N VAL A 267 10.03 -12.02 21.62
CA VAL A 267 8.80 -12.42 20.93
C VAL A 267 7.86 -13.19 21.85
N ALA A 268 8.39 -14.09 22.68
CA ALA A 268 7.60 -14.83 23.68
C ALA A 268 7.05 -13.95 24.82
N SER A 269 7.65 -12.78 25.07
CA SER A 269 7.20 -11.83 26.09
C SER A 269 6.08 -10.91 25.63
N ILE A 270 5.82 -10.83 24.31
CA ILE A 270 4.73 -10.03 23.77
C ILE A 270 3.41 -10.71 24.12
N TRP A 271 2.50 -9.95 24.73
CA TRP A 271 1.13 -10.40 24.96
C TRP A 271 0.35 -10.33 23.65
N TRP A 272 -0.07 -11.48 23.14
CA TRP A 272 -0.88 -11.57 21.92
C TRP A 272 -2.37 -11.60 22.26
N PRO A 273 -3.22 -10.89 21.51
CA PRO A 273 -4.68 -11.03 21.63
C PRO A 273 -5.10 -12.49 21.46
N LYS A 274 -6.15 -12.92 22.18
CA LYS A 274 -6.63 -14.32 22.13
C LYS A 274 -7.08 -14.78 20.73
N SER A 275 -7.43 -13.84 19.85
CA SER A 275 -7.77 -14.11 18.45
C SER A 275 -6.55 -14.52 17.61
N SER A 276 -5.35 -14.15 18.03
CA SER A 276 -4.12 -14.48 17.31
C SER A 276 -3.55 -15.83 17.76
N GLY A 277 -3.26 -16.71 16.81
CA GLY A 277 -2.52 -17.95 17.03
C GLY A 277 -1.09 -17.73 17.53
N ARG A 278 -0.36 -18.82 17.82
CA ARG A 278 1.02 -18.73 18.31
C ARG A 278 1.99 -18.32 17.20
N PHE A 279 2.83 -17.32 17.46
CA PHE A 279 3.89 -16.86 16.54
C PHE A 279 4.81 -18.02 16.21
N GLN A 280 4.96 -18.36 14.92
CA GLN A 280 5.85 -19.43 14.51
C GLN A 280 7.30 -18.96 14.68
N LEU A 281 7.99 -19.56 15.66
CA LEU A 281 9.41 -19.32 15.94
C LEU A 281 10.35 -19.76 14.79
N LYS A 282 9.83 -20.35 13.71
CA LYS A 282 10.62 -20.74 12.52
C LYS A 282 11.29 -19.58 11.80
N ILE A 283 10.81 -18.35 12.04
CA ILE A 283 11.47 -17.11 11.59
C ILE A 283 12.86 -16.97 12.24
N ALA A 284 13.04 -17.48 13.46
CA ALA A 284 14.33 -17.47 14.15
C ALA A 284 15.31 -18.51 13.57
N SER A 285 14.84 -19.56 12.91
CA SER A 285 15.70 -20.54 12.22
C SER A 285 16.04 -20.13 10.78
N GLY A 286 15.63 -18.95 10.32
CA GLY A 286 15.92 -18.45 8.96
C GLY A 286 15.04 -19.07 7.87
N GLU A 287 13.98 -19.79 8.23
CA GLU A 287 12.97 -20.25 7.27
C GLU A 287 11.99 -19.11 6.96
N HIS A 288 11.64 -18.92 5.69
CA HIS A 288 10.64 -17.93 5.27
C HIS A 288 9.24 -18.55 5.35
N PRO A 289 8.41 -18.19 6.35
CA PRO A 289 7.03 -18.64 6.38
C PRO A 289 6.27 -18.04 5.19
N LYS A 290 5.37 -18.82 4.60
CA LYS A 290 4.48 -18.33 3.54
C LYS A 290 3.32 -17.54 4.12
N ALA A 291 2.74 -16.62 3.35
CA ALA A 291 1.65 -15.75 3.80
C ALA A 291 0.41 -16.51 4.34
N ASP A 292 0.11 -17.69 3.80
CA ASP A 292 -0.96 -18.59 4.24
C ASP A 292 -0.72 -19.19 5.64
N GLU A 293 0.54 -19.33 6.07
CA GLU A 293 0.89 -19.81 7.41
C GLU A 293 0.53 -18.80 8.52
N TRP A 294 0.27 -17.55 8.15
CA TRP A 294 -0.19 -16.46 9.03
C TRP A 294 -1.71 -16.36 9.16
N SER A 295 -2.47 -17.11 8.38
CA SER A 295 -3.95 -17.13 8.50
C SER A 295 -4.43 -17.48 9.91
N ASN A 296 -3.63 -18.24 10.66
CA ASN A 296 -3.90 -18.60 12.06
C ASN A 296 -3.69 -17.44 13.06
N PHE A 297 -3.21 -16.26 12.63
CA PHE A 297 -2.98 -15.08 13.46
C PHE A 297 -4.13 -14.06 13.47
N MET A 298 -5.09 -14.23 12.57
CA MET A 298 -6.30 -13.42 12.44
C MET A 298 -7.45 -14.07 13.20
#